data_AF-A0A2P1M542-F1
#
_entry.id   AF-A0A2P1M542-F1
#
_cell.length_a   1.000
_cell.length_b   1.000
_cell.length_c   1.000
_cell.angle_alpha   90.00
_cell.angle_beta   90.00
_cell.angle_gamma   90.00
#
_symmetry.space_group_name_H-M   'P 1'
#
loop_
_entity.id
_entity.type
_entity.pdbx_description
1 polymer ?
#
loop_
_entity_poly.entity_id
_entity_poly.type
_entity_poly.pdbx_seq_one_letter_code
_entity_poly.pdbx_strand_id
1 'polypeptide(L)'
;MYIYENLSDNTLKTRVLNETRNLSGIYLILNKVTLDYYIGSASTGKLYAKFINDLFNFNGSKIVKNAVKKYNISSFAFIVLELFPEIVNKENNKRLLDLEDFYLKSLLPNYNILTEACASFGYKHSEITRLNMQANYSEERRMAIGIFNEGKSLSTSAIKFIRQAALNLTKPLYSAEATKNM
;
A
#
# COMPACT_ATOMS: atom_id res chain seq x y z
N MET A 1 -10.68 22.03 -7.69
CA MET A 1 -10.19 20.79 -8.31
C MET A 1 -8.89 21.10 -9.04
N TYR A 2 -7.82 20.35 -8.75
CA TYR A 2 -6.51 20.50 -9.44
C TYR A 2 -6.26 19.26 -10.30
N ILE A 3 -5.81 19.45 -11.54
CA ILE A 3 -5.52 18.36 -12.47
C ILE A 3 -4.11 18.53 -13.02
N TYR A 4 -3.30 17.49 -12.89
CA TYR A 4 -1.92 17.44 -13.39
C TYR A 4 -1.78 16.29 -14.38
N GLU A 5 -1.65 16.64 -15.65
CA GLU A 5 -1.42 15.70 -16.75
C GLU A 5 -0.02 15.89 -17.34
N ASN A 6 0.38 15.02 -18.28
CA ASN A 6 1.70 15.07 -18.91
C ASN A 6 2.84 15.00 -17.87
N LEU A 7 2.77 13.99 -17.02
CA LEU A 7 3.67 13.80 -15.87
C LEU A 7 5.15 13.56 -16.25
N SER A 8 5.46 13.45 -17.55
CA SER A 8 6.82 13.39 -18.08
C SER A 8 7.53 14.74 -18.12
N ASP A 9 6.79 15.86 -18.03
CA ASP A 9 7.38 17.20 -18.00
C ASP A 9 8.09 17.46 -16.67
N ASN A 10 9.36 17.84 -16.74
CA ASN A 10 10.17 18.18 -15.58
C ASN A 10 9.66 19.41 -14.82
N THR A 11 8.99 20.36 -15.49
CA THR A 11 8.46 21.57 -14.83
C THR A 11 7.24 21.26 -13.95
N LEU A 12 6.54 20.17 -14.25
CA LEU A 12 5.30 19.80 -13.57
C LEU A 12 5.52 19.47 -12.10
N LYS A 13 6.65 18.85 -11.74
CA LYS A 13 6.97 18.55 -10.33
C LYS A 13 7.03 19.83 -9.49
N THR A 14 7.68 20.86 -10.02
CA THR A 14 7.76 22.18 -9.37
C THR A 14 6.39 22.84 -9.26
N ARG A 15 5.57 22.72 -10.31
CA ARG A 15 4.19 23.23 -10.31
C ARG A 15 3.33 22.56 -9.22
N VAL A 16 3.32 21.22 -9.17
CA VAL A 16 2.59 20.46 -8.13
C VAL A 16 3.08 20.86 -6.74
N LEU A 17 4.40 20.97 -6.53
CA LEU A 17 4.97 21.38 -5.24
C LEU A 17 4.48 22.77 -4.79
N ASN A 18 4.42 23.74 -5.71
CA ASN A 18 4.03 25.10 -5.39
C ASN A 18 2.52 25.24 -5.19
N GLU A 19 1.73 24.66 -6.08
CA GLU A 19 0.26 24.76 -6.04
C GLU A 19 -0.36 23.95 -4.89
N THR A 20 0.26 22.83 -4.49
CA THR A 20 -0.25 21.97 -3.41
C THR A 20 0.43 22.23 -2.05
N ARG A 21 1.25 23.28 -1.97
CA ARG A 21 1.95 23.64 -0.73
C ARG A 21 0.95 23.94 0.37
N ASN A 22 1.16 23.34 1.54
CA ASN A 22 0.29 23.48 2.72
C ASN A 22 -1.18 23.08 2.49
N LEU A 23 -1.48 22.34 1.41
CA LEU A 23 -2.81 21.79 1.18
C LEU A 23 -2.91 20.36 1.71
N SER A 24 -4.12 19.97 2.09
CA SER A 24 -4.52 18.61 2.44
C SER A 24 -5.77 18.23 1.64
N GLY A 25 -6.04 16.94 1.51
CA GLY A 25 -7.26 16.51 0.83
C GLY A 25 -7.18 15.12 0.23
N ILE A 26 -8.15 14.83 -0.63
CA ILE A 26 -8.28 13.58 -1.37
C ILE A 26 -7.72 13.76 -2.76
N TYR A 27 -6.87 12.82 -3.17
CA TYR A 27 -6.30 12.77 -4.51
C TYR A 27 -6.64 11.45 -5.20
N LEU A 28 -6.56 11.48 -6.52
CA LEU A 28 -6.79 10.38 -7.43
C LEU A 28 -5.63 10.28 -8.42
N ILE A 29 -5.15 9.06 -8.66
CA ILE A 29 -4.17 8.75 -9.70
C ILE A 29 -4.92 7.97 -10.79
N LEU A 30 -5.11 8.59 -11.95
CA LEU A 30 -5.83 8.01 -13.08
C LEU A 30 -4.85 7.42 -14.09
N ASN A 31 -5.07 6.18 -14.50
CA ASN A 31 -4.49 5.64 -15.72
C ASN A 31 -5.38 5.99 -16.91
N LYS A 32 -4.92 6.87 -17.80
CA LYS A 32 -5.70 7.34 -18.96
C LYS A 32 -5.90 6.26 -20.03
N VAL A 33 -5.13 5.17 -19.99
CA VAL A 33 -5.24 4.07 -20.97
C VAL A 33 -6.35 3.10 -20.58
N THR A 34 -6.38 2.67 -19.32
CA THR A 34 -7.38 1.68 -18.84
C THR A 34 -8.57 2.33 -18.15
N LEU A 35 -8.47 3.61 -17.80
CA LEU A 35 -9.40 4.35 -16.93
C LEU A 35 -9.49 3.82 -15.49
N ASP A 36 -8.61 2.88 -15.12
CA ASP A 36 -8.46 2.46 -13.73
C ASP A 36 -7.81 3.59 -12.91
N TYR A 37 -8.16 3.65 -11.63
CA TYR A 37 -7.61 4.67 -10.75
C TYR A 37 -7.35 4.17 -9.33
N TYR A 38 -6.52 4.94 -8.63
CA TYR A 38 -6.24 4.85 -7.21
C TYR A 38 -6.75 6.10 -6.51
N ILE A 39 -7.32 5.96 -5.32
CA ILE A 39 -7.73 7.07 -4.44
C ILE A 39 -6.92 7.01 -3.15
N GLY A 40 -6.50 8.17 -2.64
CA GLY A 40 -5.95 8.27 -1.30
C GLY A 40 -6.10 9.66 -0.70
N SER A 41 -5.81 9.76 0.59
CA SER A 41 -5.73 11.04 1.30
C SER A 41 -4.29 11.51 1.56
N ALA A 42 -4.13 12.82 1.70
CA ALA A 42 -2.89 13.46 2.10
C ALA A 42 -3.13 14.51 3.18
N SER A 43 -2.41 14.39 4.30
CA SER A 43 -2.37 15.42 5.33
C SER A 43 -1.73 16.72 4.83
N THR A 44 -1.83 17.79 5.61
CA THR A 44 -1.40 19.14 5.21
C THR A 44 0.06 19.16 4.77
N GLY A 45 0.31 19.66 3.56
CA GLY A 45 1.64 19.74 2.95
C GLY A 45 2.20 18.39 2.46
N LYS A 46 1.40 17.33 2.43
CA LYS A 46 1.84 15.98 2.00
C LYS A 46 1.39 15.58 0.60
N LEU A 47 0.56 16.38 -0.09
CA LEU A 47 0.09 16.08 -1.46
C LEU A 47 1.25 15.87 -2.43
N TYR A 48 2.21 16.79 -2.49
CA TYR A 48 3.41 16.63 -3.32
C TYR A 48 4.22 15.37 -2.96
N ALA A 49 4.34 15.06 -1.67
CA ALA A 49 5.05 13.86 -1.22
C ALA A 49 4.34 12.57 -1.69
N LYS A 50 3.01 12.52 -1.66
CA LYS A 50 2.22 11.41 -2.22
C LYS A 50 2.41 11.31 -3.72
N PHE A 51 2.25 12.41 -4.44
CA PHE A 51 2.49 12.49 -5.88
C PHE A 51 3.87 11.90 -6.27
N ILE A 52 4.95 12.35 -5.63
CA ILE A 52 6.30 11.86 -5.94
C ILE A 52 6.48 10.39 -5.54
N ASN A 53 6.01 10.00 -4.36
CA ASN A 53 6.26 8.65 -3.85
C ASN A 53 5.47 7.56 -4.58
N ASP A 54 4.24 7.83 -4.97
CA ASP A 54 3.42 6.85 -5.69
C ASP A 54 3.83 6.71 -7.16
N LEU A 55 4.12 7.84 -7.83
CA LEU A 55 4.32 7.86 -9.29
C LEU A 55 5.78 7.78 -9.75
N PHE A 56 6.74 8.23 -8.95
CA PHE A 56 8.15 8.33 -9.37
C PHE A 56 9.08 7.48 -8.51
N ASN A 57 9.01 7.60 -7.18
CA ASN A 57 9.89 6.83 -6.29
C ASN A 57 9.41 5.40 -6.08
N PHE A 58 8.14 5.14 -6.36
CA PHE A 58 7.49 3.83 -6.21
C PHE A 58 7.55 3.26 -4.79
N ASN A 59 7.39 4.15 -3.80
CA ASN A 59 7.36 3.85 -2.36
C ASN A 59 5.93 3.76 -1.79
N GLY A 60 4.91 4.02 -2.61
CA GLY A 60 3.51 3.89 -2.20
C GLY A 60 2.86 2.60 -2.73
N SER A 61 1.72 2.71 -3.40
CA SER A 61 0.96 1.52 -3.84
C SER A 61 1.75 0.64 -4.82
N LYS A 62 1.90 -0.65 -4.48
CA LYS A 62 2.56 -1.64 -5.37
C LYS A 62 1.79 -1.83 -6.68
N ILE A 63 0.46 -1.69 -6.67
CA ILE A 63 -0.37 -1.80 -7.87
C ILE A 63 -0.10 -0.60 -8.78
N VAL A 64 -0.14 0.62 -8.24
CA VAL A 64 0.18 1.84 -9.01
C VAL A 64 1.58 1.77 -9.60
N LYS A 65 2.59 1.36 -8.81
CA LYS A 65 3.95 1.12 -9.28
C LYS A 65 4.00 0.19 -10.50
N ASN A 66 3.32 -0.95 -10.41
CA ASN A 66 3.30 -1.93 -11.50
C ASN A 66 2.58 -1.38 -12.74
N ALA A 67 1.49 -0.64 -12.55
CA ALA A 67 0.75 0.01 -13.62
C ALA A 67 1.59 1.08 -14.33
N VAL A 68 2.29 1.95 -13.57
CA VAL A 68 3.20 2.96 -14.13
C VAL A 68 4.33 2.32 -14.94
N LYS A 69 4.91 1.22 -14.44
CA LYS A 69 5.92 0.47 -15.20
C LYS A 69 5.38 -0.14 -16.49
N LYS A 70 4.11 -0.56 -16.51
CA LYS A 70 3.47 -1.18 -17.67
C LYS A 70 3.06 -0.15 -18.73
N TYR A 71 2.46 0.97 -18.32
CA TYR A 71 1.84 1.93 -19.24
C TYR A 71 2.63 3.23 -19.42
N ASN A 72 3.78 3.38 -18.77
CA ASN A 72 4.59 4.60 -18.72
C ASN A 72 3.90 5.75 -17.94
N ILE A 73 4.70 6.61 -17.31
CA ILE A 73 4.21 7.73 -16.50
C ILE A 73 3.38 8.76 -17.29
N SER A 74 3.67 8.93 -18.58
CA SER A 74 2.91 9.83 -19.48
C SER A 74 1.43 9.48 -19.62
N SER A 75 1.09 8.20 -19.39
CA SER A 75 -0.27 7.68 -19.43
C SER A 75 -1.07 7.97 -18.16
N PHE A 76 -0.47 8.61 -17.15
CA PHE A 76 -1.15 8.88 -15.89
C PHE A 76 -1.50 10.36 -15.72
N ALA A 77 -2.48 10.63 -14.87
CA ALA A 77 -2.81 11.95 -14.36
C ALA A 77 -2.93 11.91 -12.83
N PHE A 78 -2.49 12.98 -12.17
CA PHE A 78 -2.66 13.18 -10.73
C PHE A 78 -3.71 14.27 -10.52
N ILE A 79 -4.76 13.96 -9.76
CA ILE A 79 -5.93 14.83 -9.60
C ILE A 79 -6.19 15.05 -8.12
N VAL A 80 -6.34 16.29 -7.68
CA VAL A 80 -6.82 16.61 -6.33
C VAL A 80 -8.33 16.83 -6.43
N LEU A 81 -9.09 15.83 -5.95
CA LEU A 81 -10.55 15.78 -6.02
C LEU A 81 -11.16 16.82 -5.08
N GLU A 82 -10.77 16.77 -3.81
CA GLU A 82 -11.33 17.59 -2.76
C GLU A 82 -10.25 18.06 -1.80
N LEU A 83 -10.28 19.34 -1.45
CA LEU A 83 -9.38 19.91 -0.43
C LEU A 83 -10.01 19.77 0.94
N PHE A 84 -9.22 19.34 1.90
CA PHE A 84 -9.62 19.32 3.30
C PHE A 84 -9.42 20.74 3.88
N PRO A 85 -10.48 21.37 4.42
CA PRO A 85 -10.48 22.80 4.71
C PRO A 85 -9.59 23.20 5.90
N GLU A 86 -9.30 22.26 6.80
CA GLU A 86 -8.54 22.51 8.03
C GLU A 86 -7.10 22.00 7.93
N ILE A 87 -6.20 22.56 8.74
CA ILE A 87 -4.88 21.97 8.95
C ILE A 87 -5.07 20.64 9.68
N VAL A 88 -4.51 19.58 9.11
CA VAL A 88 -4.65 18.21 9.62
C VAL A 88 -3.77 18.03 10.86
N ASN A 89 -4.41 17.69 11.97
CA ASN A 89 -3.82 17.34 13.25
C ASN A 89 -4.31 15.96 13.69
N LYS A 90 -3.86 15.48 14.85
CA LYS A 90 -4.21 14.13 15.34
C LYS A 90 -5.71 13.94 15.57
N GLU A 91 -6.44 14.99 15.95
CA GLU A 91 -7.85 14.94 16.30
C GLU A 91 -8.75 14.94 15.06
N ASN A 92 -8.49 15.85 14.11
CA ASN A 92 -9.29 15.95 12.89
C ASN A 92 -8.86 14.98 11.77
N ASN A 93 -7.72 14.30 11.89
CA ASN A 93 -7.28 13.31 10.90
C ASN A 93 -8.32 12.21 10.66
N LYS A 94 -9.13 11.87 11.68
CA LYS A 94 -10.25 10.95 11.51
C LYS A 94 -11.22 11.42 10.41
N ARG A 95 -11.56 12.71 10.38
CA ARG A 95 -12.47 13.28 9.36
C ARG A 95 -11.88 13.19 7.95
N LEU A 96 -10.55 13.34 7.81
CA LEU A 96 -9.88 13.16 6.52
C LEU A 96 -9.95 11.69 6.07
N LEU A 97 -9.79 10.74 6.99
CA LEU A 97 -9.92 9.31 6.70
C LEU A 97 -11.37 8.93 6.38
N ASP A 98 -12.34 9.47 7.12
CA ASP A 98 -13.77 9.26 6.84
C ASP A 98 -14.14 9.80 5.44
N LEU A 99 -13.52 10.91 5.02
CA LEU A 99 -13.68 11.46 3.68
C LEU A 99 -13.05 10.54 2.61
N GLU A 100 -11.85 10.02 2.85
CA GLU A 100 -11.23 9.01 1.97
C GLU A 100 -12.11 7.76 1.83
N ASP A 101 -12.64 7.27 2.94
CA ASP A 101 -13.54 6.11 3.00
C ASP A 101 -14.82 6.34 2.19
N PHE A 102 -15.40 7.55 2.28
CA PHE A 102 -16.52 7.97 1.44
C PHE A 102 -16.20 7.85 -0.06
N TYR A 103 -15.04 8.35 -0.49
CA TYR A 103 -14.63 8.25 -1.90
C TYR A 103 -14.33 6.81 -2.32
N LEU A 104 -13.68 6.01 -1.46
CA LEU A 104 -13.41 4.59 -1.73
C LEU A 104 -14.71 3.80 -1.93
N LYS A 105 -15.69 4.00 -1.04
CA LYS A 105 -16.99 3.30 -1.09
C LYS A 105 -17.87 3.80 -2.23
N SER A 106 -17.78 5.08 -2.60
CA SER A 106 -18.60 5.65 -3.68
C SER A 106 -18.04 5.35 -5.06
N LEU A 107 -16.72 5.34 -5.23
CA LEU A 107 -16.07 5.22 -6.54
C LEU A 107 -15.46 3.85 -6.82
N LEU A 108 -15.29 2.99 -5.81
CA LEU A 108 -14.79 1.62 -5.97
C LEU A 108 -13.52 1.50 -6.86
N PRO A 109 -12.43 2.22 -6.53
CA PRO A 109 -11.22 2.27 -7.37
C PRO A 109 -10.53 0.91 -7.56
N ASN A 110 -10.11 0.64 -8.80
CA ASN A 110 -9.50 -0.62 -9.20
C ASN A 110 -8.11 -0.88 -8.57
N TYR A 111 -7.35 0.20 -8.28
CA TYR A 111 -5.98 0.08 -7.79
C TYR A 111 -5.86 0.08 -6.26
N ASN A 112 -6.96 0.31 -5.54
CA ASN A 112 -6.99 0.17 -4.08
C ASN A 112 -7.27 -1.29 -3.72
N ILE A 113 -6.39 -1.90 -2.91
CA ILE A 113 -6.61 -3.26 -2.38
C ILE A 113 -7.60 -3.22 -1.22
N LEU A 114 -7.44 -2.21 -0.36
CA LEU A 114 -8.29 -2.00 0.80
C LEU A 114 -9.49 -1.16 0.37
N THR A 115 -10.68 -1.62 0.73
CA THR A 115 -11.94 -0.92 0.46
C THR A 115 -12.25 0.16 1.48
N GLU A 116 -11.47 0.22 2.56
CA GLU A 116 -11.65 1.18 3.65
C GLU A 116 -10.36 1.92 3.96
N ALA A 117 -10.49 3.19 4.35
CA ALA A 117 -9.35 4.02 4.72
C ALA A 117 -8.66 3.48 5.98
N CYS A 118 -7.32 3.48 5.99
CA CYS A 118 -6.48 3.10 7.15
C CYS A 118 -6.65 1.65 7.68
N ALA A 119 -7.49 0.79 7.08
CA ALA A 119 -7.84 -0.51 7.63
C ALA A 119 -7.26 -1.69 6.81
N SER A 120 -6.10 -2.20 7.22
CA SER A 120 -5.68 -3.58 6.86
C SER A 120 -6.13 -4.60 7.91
N PHE A 121 -6.44 -4.14 9.13
CA PHE A 121 -6.86 -4.98 10.24
C PHE A 121 -8.25 -5.56 9.95
N GLY A 122 -8.35 -6.89 9.90
CA GLY A 122 -9.59 -7.58 9.53
C GLY A 122 -9.81 -7.77 8.02
N TYR A 123 -8.91 -7.30 7.16
CA TYR A 123 -8.98 -7.57 5.72
C TYR A 123 -8.95 -9.09 5.46
N LYS A 124 -9.98 -9.59 4.78
CA LYS A 124 -10.06 -10.98 4.34
C LYS A 124 -9.70 -11.05 2.85
N HIS A 125 -8.78 -11.94 2.51
CA HIS A 125 -8.45 -12.21 1.11
C HIS A 125 -9.69 -12.70 0.36
N SER A 126 -9.81 -12.29 -0.91
CA SER A 126 -10.80 -12.88 -1.82
C SER A 126 -10.61 -14.39 -1.92
N GLU A 127 -11.66 -15.13 -2.24
CA GLU A 127 -11.58 -16.59 -2.39
C GLU A 127 -10.54 -17.00 -3.44
N ILE A 128 -10.50 -16.28 -4.57
CA ILE A 128 -9.53 -16.49 -5.64
C ILE A 128 -8.11 -16.29 -5.11
N THR A 129 -7.86 -15.21 -4.36
CA THR A 129 -6.54 -14.98 -3.74
C THR A 129 -6.19 -16.09 -2.76
N ARG A 130 -7.14 -16.54 -1.94
CA ARG A 130 -6.94 -17.63 -0.98
C ARG A 130 -6.59 -18.95 -1.67
N LEU A 131 -7.27 -19.28 -2.77
CA LEU A 131 -6.98 -20.46 -3.60
C LEU A 131 -5.58 -20.36 -4.24
N ASN A 132 -5.21 -19.20 -4.79
CA ASN A 132 -3.88 -18.99 -5.35
C ASN A 132 -2.78 -19.08 -4.29
N MET A 133 -3.03 -18.58 -3.09
CA MET A 133 -2.12 -18.74 -1.95
C MET A 133 -1.97 -20.21 -1.56
N GLN A 134 -3.07 -20.97 -1.53
CA GLN A 134 -3.06 -22.41 -1.25
C GLN A 134 -2.28 -23.18 -2.33
N ALA A 135 -2.46 -22.84 -3.60
CA ALA A 135 -1.75 -23.48 -4.72
C ALA A 135 -0.23 -23.32 -4.64
N ASN A 136 0.28 -22.23 -4.05
CA ASN A 136 1.72 -22.06 -3.80
C ASN A 136 2.29 -23.06 -2.78
N TYR A 137 1.45 -23.77 -2.01
CA TYR A 137 1.85 -24.80 -1.06
C TYR A 137 1.46 -26.21 -1.56
N SER A 138 1.56 -26.43 -2.87
CA SER A 138 1.26 -27.74 -3.46
C SER A 138 2.19 -28.84 -2.95
N GLU A 139 1.72 -30.09 -3.01
CA GLU A 139 2.48 -31.26 -2.61
C GLU A 139 3.77 -31.42 -3.44
N GLU A 140 3.73 -31.07 -4.72
CA GLU A 140 4.89 -31.10 -5.61
C GLU A 140 5.99 -30.17 -5.12
N ARG A 141 5.63 -28.94 -4.70
CA ARG A 141 6.59 -27.99 -4.13
C ARG A 141 7.11 -28.49 -2.79
N ARG A 142 6.24 -29.04 -1.94
CA ARG A 142 6.63 -29.59 -0.63
C ARG A 142 7.66 -30.71 -0.80
N MET A 143 7.42 -31.62 -1.74
CA MET A 143 8.36 -32.68 -2.10
C MET A 143 9.67 -32.12 -2.67
N ALA A 144 9.62 -31.15 -3.59
CA ALA A 144 10.82 -30.55 -4.16
C ALA A 144 11.72 -29.87 -3.10
N ILE A 145 11.12 -29.19 -2.12
CA ILE A 145 11.85 -28.60 -0.99
C ILE A 145 12.44 -29.71 -0.10
N GLY A 146 11.69 -30.79 0.14
CA GLY A 146 12.16 -31.96 0.88
C GLY A 146 13.41 -32.57 0.25
N ILE A 147 13.35 -32.89 -1.03
CA ILE A 147 14.46 -33.44 -1.82
C ILE A 147 15.66 -32.47 -1.80
N PHE A 148 15.42 -31.17 -1.99
CA PHE A 148 16.50 -30.18 -1.96
C PHE A 148 17.23 -30.11 -0.60
N ASN A 149 16.53 -30.39 0.50
CA ASN A 149 17.10 -30.38 1.85
C ASN A 149 17.61 -31.75 2.31
N GLU A 150 17.42 -32.79 1.50
CA GLU A 150 17.86 -34.14 1.82
C GLU A 150 19.39 -34.18 2.02
N GLY A 151 19.83 -34.83 3.09
CA GLY A 151 21.25 -34.94 3.45
C GLY A 151 21.91 -33.66 3.98
N LYS A 152 21.23 -32.51 3.99
CA LYS A 152 21.78 -31.28 4.58
C LYS A 152 21.66 -31.32 6.10
N SER A 153 22.78 -31.22 6.79
CA SER A 153 22.85 -31.04 8.24
C SER A 153 23.42 -29.66 8.57
N LEU A 154 22.86 -29.03 9.60
CA LEU A 154 23.40 -27.79 10.15
C LEU A 154 24.60 -28.11 11.05
N SER A 155 25.61 -27.23 11.05
CA SER A 155 26.74 -27.37 11.96
C SER A 155 26.29 -27.21 13.43
N THR A 156 27.03 -27.81 14.35
CA THR A 156 26.77 -27.71 15.80
C THR A 156 26.78 -26.27 16.29
N SER A 157 27.66 -25.42 15.74
CA SER A 157 27.70 -23.99 16.03
C SER A 157 26.43 -23.27 15.55
N ALA A 158 25.98 -23.53 14.32
CA ALA A 158 24.73 -22.96 13.79
C ALA A 158 23.51 -23.37 14.63
N ILE A 159 23.44 -24.65 15.02
CA ILE A 159 22.38 -25.17 15.90
C ILE A 159 22.37 -24.42 17.25
N LYS A 160 23.55 -24.17 17.84
CA LYS A 160 23.68 -23.43 19.09
C LYS A 160 23.21 -21.98 18.96
N PHE A 161 23.54 -21.30 17.85
CA PHE A 161 23.05 -19.94 17.59
C PHE A 161 21.53 -19.89 17.42
N ILE A 162 20.94 -20.83 16.67
CA ILE A 162 19.48 -20.90 16.49
C ILE A 162 18.79 -21.13 17.83
N ARG A 163 19.30 -22.06 18.67
CA ARG A 163 18.76 -22.31 20.01
C ARG A 163 18.83 -21.08 20.90
N GLN A 164 19.98 -20.38 20.92
CA GLN A 164 20.13 -19.19 21.74
C GLN A 164 19.19 -18.06 21.27
N ALA A 165 19.04 -17.87 19.97
CA ALA A 165 18.10 -16.91 19.41
C ALA A 165 16.65 -17.25 19.81
N ALA A 166 16.27 -18.52 19.75
CA ALA A 166 14.94 -18.98 20.15
C ALA A 166 14.65 -18.75 21.65
N LEU A 167 15.64 -18.94 22.53
CA LEU A 167 15.52 -18.66 23.96
C LEU A 167 15.41 -17.15 24.26
N ASN A 168 16.05 -16.32 23.43
CA ASN A 168 16.02 -14.87 23.56
C ASN A 168 14.76 -14.24 22.93
N LEU A 169 13.92 -15.02 22.22
CA LEU A 169 12.64 -14.53 21.73
C LEU A 169 11.74 -14.20 22.92
N THR A 170 11.47 -12.91 23.12
CA THR A 170 10.43 -12.48 24.03
C THR A 170 9.10 -13.00 23.52
N LYS A 171 8.36 -13.72 24.37
CA LYS A 171 7.01 -14.15 24.01
C LYS A 171 6.18 -12.89 23.75
N PRO A 172 5.49 -12.78 22.60
CA PRO A 172 4.59 -11.67 22.37
C PRO A 172 3.55 -11.61 23.49
N LEU A 173 3.44 -10.45 24.12
CA LEU A 173 2.38 -10.16 25.09
C LEU A 173 1.11 -9.86 24.29
N TYR A 174 0.22 -10.83 24.19
CA TYR A 174 -1.07 -10.66 23.56
C TYR A 174 -2.07 -10.06 24.56
N SER A 175 -2.92 -9.15 24.11
CA SER A 175 -4.08 -8.70 24.90
C SER A 175 -5.06 -9.85 25.09
N ALA A 176 -5.90 -9.80 26.14
CA ALA A 176 -6.91 -10.82 26.41
C ALA A 176 -7.91 -11.03 25.24
N GLU A 177 -8.14 -9.99 24.44
CA GLU A 177 -8.96 -10.05 23.22
C GLU A 177 -8.21 -10.73 22.06
N ALA A 178 -6.90 -10.52 21.94
CA ALA A 178 -6.09 -11.16 20.91
C ALA A 178 -5.97 -12.68 21.15
N THR A 179 -5.85 -13.13 22.40
CA THR A 179 -5.82 -14.57 22.74
C THR A 179 -7.15 -15.28 22.52
N LYS A 180 -8.29 -14.58 22.59
CA LYS A 180 -9.61 -15.17 22.30
C LYS A 180 -9.87 -15.40 20.80
N ASN A 181 -9.12 -14.72 19.94
CA ASN A 181 -9.26 -14.78 18.48
C ASN A 181 -8.15 -15.60 17.79
N MET A 182 -7.25 -16.22 18.56
CA MET A 182 -6.23 -17.15 18.07
C MET A 182 -6.74 -18.57 17.89
#